data_AF-A0A397J3G9-F1
#
_entry.id   AF-A0A397J3G9-F1
#
_cell.length_a   1.000
_cell.length_b   1.000
_cell.length_c   1.000
_cell.angle_alpha   90.00
_cell.angle_beta   90.00
_cell.angle_gamma   90.00
#
_symmetry.space_group_name_H-M   'P 1'
#
loop_
_entity.id
_entity.type
_entity.pdbx_description
1 polymer ?
#
loop_
_entity_poly.entity_id
_entity_poly.type
_entity_poly.pdbx_seq_one_letter_code
_entity_poly.pdbx_strand_id
1 'polypeptide(L)'
;MVCSKCEKKLAKVICPDKWKEGSRNTTVGTDRKLHENKLLSKPGKARFKPYENKCKICKSRVHQEHAHYCQGCAYKQGICAMCGKQILDTSMYKQTAK
;
A
#
# COMPACT_ATOMS: atom_id res chain seq x y z
N MET A 1 -2.55 7.27 -7.47
CA MET A 1 -2.00 8.63 -7.25
C MET A 1 -2.08 8.94 -5.76
N VAL A 2 -1.01 9.41 -5.13
CA VAL A 2 -0.97 9.79 -3.70
C VAL A 2 -0.42 11.21 -3.60
N CYS A 3 -1.00 12.06 -2.75
CA CYS A 3 -0.51 13.43 -2.56
C CYS A 3 0.66 13.46 -1.56
N SER A 4 1.48 14.53 -1.62
CA SER A 4 2.64 14.73 -0.74
C SER A 4 2.35 14.59 0.76
N LYS A 5 1.15 14.98 1.19
CA LYS A 5 0.70 14.82 2.59
C LYS A 5 0.46 13.35 2.97
N CYS A 6 0.05 12.52 2.01
CA CYS A 6 -0.24 11.10 2.23
C CYS A 6 0.95 10.19 1.93
N GLU A 7 2.03 10.69 1.32
CA GLU A 7 3.28 9.91 1.13
C GLU A 7 3.85 9.39 2.44
N LYS A 8 3.74 10.18 3.51
CA LYS A 8 4.16 9.79 4.87
C LYS A 8 3.39 8.59 5.43
N LYS A 9 2.22 8.27 4.88
CA LYS A 9 1.36 7.15 5.30
C LYS A 9 1.61 5.88 4.49
N LEU A 10 2.47 5.93 3.47
CA LEU A 10 2.83 4.76 2.68
C LEU A 10 3.74 3.84 3.50
N ALA A 11 3.48 2.53 3.39
CA ALA A 11 4.38 1.53 3.94
C ALA A 11 5.76 1.64 3.26
N LYS A 12 6.82 1.60 4.06
CA LYS A 12 8.19 1.56 3.55
C LYS A 12 8.41 0.19 2.90
N VAL A 13 8.65 0.17 1.58
CA VAL A 13 9.06 -1.04 0.87
C VAL A 13 10.37 -1.54 1.48
N ILE A 14 10.50 -2.86 1.68
CA ILE A 14 11.64 -3.43 2.41
C ILE A 14 12.96 -3.14 1.67
N CYS A 15 13.04 -3.29 0.35
CA CYS A 15 14.22 -2.87 -0.41
C CYS A 15 13.83 -1.90 -1.52
N PRO A 16 13.86 -0.57 -1.27
CA PRO A 16 13.87 0.44 -2.31
C PRO A 16 15.31 0.91 -2.63
N ASP A 17 16.34 0.35 -1.97
CA ASP A 17 17.72 0.81 -2.08
C ASP A 17 18.27 0.53 -3.48
N LYS A 18 18.72 1.59 -4.15
CA LYS A 18 19.54 1.49 -5.36
C LYS A 18 20.78 0.68 -5.00
N TRP A 19 21.20 -0.20 -5.90
CA TRP A 19 22.29 -1.19 -5.82
C TRP A 19 23.62 -0.76 -5.14
N LYS A 20 23.83 0.52 -4.81
CA LYS A 20 25.05 1.05 -4.19
C LYS A 20 24.90 1.62 -2.77
N GLU A 21 23.68 1.75 -2.23
CA GLU A 21 23.49 2.35 -0.88
C GLU A 21 23.38 1.31 0.26
N GLY A 22 23.39 0.03 -0.08
CA GLY A 22 23.30 -1.08 0.88
C GLY A 22 21.90 -1.22 1.48
N SER A 23 21.38 -2.45 1.50
CA SER A 23 20.08 -2.76 2.11
C SER A 23 20.15 -2.56 3.63
N ARG A 24 19.75 -1.37 4.10
CA ARG A 24 19.71 -1.04 5.54
C ARG A 24 18.36 -1.36 6.20
N ASN A 25 17.45 -1.99 5.46
CA ASN A 25 16.09 -2.26 5.94
C ASN A 25 15.89 -3.69 6.45
N THR A 26 16.97 -4.39 6.77
CA THR A 26 16.88 -5.67 7.47
C THR A 26 16.75 -5.41 8.97
N THR A 27 15.56 -5.62 9.52
CA THR A 27 15.39 -5.87 10.97
C THR A 27 16.02 -7.24 11.27
N VAL A 28 17.36 -7.29 11.28
CA VAL A 28 18.08 -8.50 11.65
C VAL A 28 17.84 -8.74 13.14
N GLY A 29 17.15 -9.83 13.46
CA GLY A 29 17.47 -10.59 14.67
C GLY A 29 16.57 -10.43 15.90
N THR A 30 15.56 -9.55 15.93
CA THR A 30 14.71 -9.43 17.15
C THR A 30 13.63 -10.51 17.28
N ASP A 31 13.19 -11.14 16.19
CA ASP A 31 11.97 -11.97 16.18
C ASP A 31 12.19 -13.42 15.71
N ARG A 32 13.45 -13.89 15.73
CA ARG A 32 13.76 -15.30 15.42
C ARG A 32 14.20 -16.00 16.71
N LYS A 33 13.25 -16.59 17.43
CA LYS A 33 13.57 -17.52 18.52
C LYS A 33 14.19 -18.78 17.93
N LEU A 34 15.36 -19.18 18.45
CA LEU A 34 15.97 -20.46 18.11
C LEU A 34 15.04 -21.59 18.61
N HIS A 35 14.90 -22.68 17.84
CA HIS A 35 14.04 -23.85 18.16
C HIS A 35 12.51 -23.67 18.10
N GLU A 36 11.99 -22.73 17.30
CA GLU A 36 10.55 -22.65 17.03
C GLU A 36 10.14 -23.38 15.73
N ASN A 37 8.98 -24.05 15.75
CA ASN A 37 8.42 -24.65 14.54
C ASN A 37 7.78 -23.56 13.67
N LYS A 38 8.45 -23.12 12.60
CA LYS A 38 8.05 -21.99 11.76
C LYS A 38 6.70 -22.14 11.02
N LEU A 39 6.13 -23.34 10.95
CA LEU A 39 4.78 -23.56 10.42
C LEU A 39 3.70 -23.23 11.46
N LEU A 40 3.98 -23.47 12.74
CA LEU A 40 3.07 -23.25 13.87
C LEU A 40 3.30 -21.91 14.58
N SER A 41 4.56 -21.46 14.63
CA SER A 41 4.99 -20.23 15.32
C SER A 41 5.01 -18.99 14.42
N LYS A 42 4.65 -19.13 13.14
CA LYS A 42 4.26 -17.96 12.34
C LYS A 42 3.21 -17.22 13.17
N PRO A 43 3.44 -15.97 13.62
CA PRO A 43 2.40 -15.25 14.31
C PRO A 43 1.21 -15.25 13.36
N GLY A 44 0.07 -15.78 13.79
CA GLY A 44 -1.20 -15.82 13.06
C GLY A 44 -1.76 -14.43 12.73
N LYS A 45 -0.91 -13.40 12.69
CA LYS A 45 -1.18 -11.99 12.41
C LYS A 45 -1.28 -11.68 10.91
N ALA A 46 -1.15 -12.67 10.04
CA ALA A 46 -1.46 -12.54 8.61
C ALA A 46 -2.77 -13.25 8.21
N ARG A 47 -3.61 -13.64 9.17
CA ARG A 47 -4.85 -14.38 8.89
C ARG A 47 -6.06 -13.51 9.24
N PHE A 48 -6.73 -13.05 8.20
CA PHE A 48 -8.06 -12.42 8.22
C PHE A 48 -8.11 -10.99 8.80
N LYS A 49 -8.13 -10.00 7.91
CA LYS A 49 -8.59 -8.65 8.24
C LYS A 49 -10.12 -8.63 8.05
N PRO A 50 -10.95 -8.62 9.12
CA PRO A 50 -12.40 -8.63 8.99
C PRO A 50 -12.93 -7.38 8.28
N TYR A 51 -12.21 -6.26 8.40
CA TYR A 51 -12.48 -5.02 7.69
C TYR A 51 -11.54 -4.92 6.48
N GLU A 52 -11.99 -5.48 5.35
CA GLU A 52 -11.31 -5.35 4.08
C GLU A 52 -11.48 -3.93 3.53
N ASN A 53 -10.36 -3.24 3.26
CA ASN A 53 -10.39 -1.91 2.64
C ASN A 53 -10.82 -2.07 1.17
N LYS A 54 -12.08 -1.75 0.90
CA LYS A 54 -12.66 -1.73 -0.45
C LYS A 54 -12.67 -0.31 -0.99
N CYS A 55 -12.52 -0.19 -2.31
CA CYS A 55 -12.65 1.07 -3.00
C CYS A 55 -14.07 1.61 -2.86
N LYS A 56 -14.24 2.89 -2.54
CA LYS A 56 -15.58 3.51 -2.45
C LYS A 56 -16.35 3.55 -3.78
N ILE A 57 -15.63 3.56 -4.91
CA ILE A 57 -16.23 3.71 -6.25
C ILE A 57 -16.56 2.33 -6.85
N CYS A 58 -15.55 1.50 -7.06
CA CYS A 58 -15.71 0.21 -7.73
C CYS A 58 -15.90 -0.97 -6.78
N LYS A 59 -15.83 -0.76 -5.46
CA LYS A 59 -15.95 -1.79 -4.41
C LYS A 59 -14.92 -2.92 -4.50
N SER A 60 -13.93 -2.81 -5.38
CA SER A 60 -12.84 -3.78 -5.49
C SER A 60 -11.91 -3.68 -4.29
N ARG A 61 -11.18 -4.78 -4.04
CA ARG A 61 -10.18 -4.87 -2.98
C ARG A 61 -9.03 -3.90 -3.27
N VAL A 62 -8.62 -3.13 -2.26
CA VAL A 62 -7.50 -2.19 -2.39
C VAL A 62 -6.24 -2.83 -1.80
N HIS A 63 -5.13 -2.75 -2.55
CA HIS A 63 -3.87 -3.36 -2.17
C HIS A 63 -3.11 -2.57 -1.08
N GLN A 64 -3.20 -1.22 -1.11
CA GLN A 64 -2.50 -0.37 -0.17
C GLN A 64 -3.25 -0.28 1.17
N GLU A 65 -2.51 -0.40 2.27
CA GLU A 65 -3.05 -0.16 3.61
C GLU A 65 -3.42 1.33 3.78
N HIS A 66 -4.59 1.60 4.37
CA HIS A 66 -5.19 2.93 4.54
C HIS A 66 -5.70 3.64 3.27
N ALA A 67 -5.71 2.97 2.11
CA ALA A 67 -6.27 3.55 0.89
C ALA A 67 -7.80 3.37 0.81
N HIS A 68 -8.49 4.44 0.39
CA HIS A 68 -9.96 4.46 0.21
C HIS A 68 -10.39 4.25 -1.25
N TYR A 69 -9.49 4.43 -2.21
CA TYR A 69 -9.77 4.28 -3.63
C TYR A 69 -8.77 3.34 -4.31
N CYS A 70 -9.26 2.63 -5.34
CA CYS A 70 -8.44 1.79 -6.18
C CYS A 70 -7.49 2.64 -7.04
N GLN A 71 -6.32 2.11 -7.43
CA GLN A 71 -5.37 2.87 -8.26
C GLN A 71 -5.99 3.31 -9.59
N GLY A 72 -6.79 2.46 -10.23
CA GLY A 72 -7.47 2.81 -11.48
C GLY A 72 -8.53 3.90 -11.30
N CYS A 73 -9.22 3.92 -10.16
CA CYS A 73 -10.26 4.88 -9.82
C CYS A 73 -9.66 6.25 -9.48
N ALA A 74 -8.60 6.22 -8.68
CA ALA A 74 -7.80 7.38 -8.34
C ALA A 74 -7.18 8.01 -9.59
N TYR A 75 -6.72 7.17 -10.53
CA TYR A 75 -6.23 7.64 -11.81
C TYR A 75 -7.35 8.30 -12.62
N LYS A 76 -8.42 7.57 -12.97
CA LYS A 76 -9.54 8.07 -13.82
C LYS A 76 -10.17 9.39 -13.35
N GLN A 77 -10.23 9.61 -12.03
CA GLN A 77 -10.83 10.81 -11.45
C GLN A 77 -9.80 11.87 -11.02
N GLY A 78 -8.49 11.61 -11.19
CA GLY A 78 -7.45 12.54 -10.77
C GLY A 78 -7.38 12.79 -9.26
N ILE A 79 -7.87 11.85 -8.44
CA ILE A 79 -7.94 11.99 -6.98
C ILE A 79 -6.83 11.20 -6.26
N CYS A 80 -6.52 11.62 -5.03
CA CYS A 80 -5.63 10.89 -4.15
C CYS A 80 -6.29 9.59 -3.66
N ALA A 81 -5.59 8.45 -3.80
CA ALA A 81 -6.08 7.13 -3.38
C ALA A 81 -6.32 7.02 -1.87
N MET A 82 -5.66 7.86 -1.06
CA MET A 82 -5.68 7.83 0.40
C MET A 82 -6.64 8.85 1.02
N CYS A 83 -6.78 10.04 0.43
CA CYS A 83 -7.58 11.14 1.02
C CYS A 83 -8.67 11.70 0.10
N GLY A 84 -8.72 11.32 -1.18
CA GLY A 84 -9.72 11.80 -2.13
C GLY A 84 -9.52 13.24 -2.61
N LYS A 85 -8.48 13.95 -2.13
CA LYS A 85 -8.17 15.30 -2.65
C LYS A 85 -7.83 15.22 -4.14
N GLN A 86 -8.38 16.15 -4.93
CA GLN A 86 -8.03 16.31 -6.34
C GLN A 86 -6.55 16.70 -6.48
N ILE A 87 -5.81 15.90 -7.25
CA ILE A 87 -4.39 16.09 -7.57
C ILE A 87 -4.26 16.67 -8.98
N LEU A 88 -5.12 16.23 -9.91
CA LEU A 88 -5.12 16.64 -11.29
C LEU A 88 -6.56 16.92 -11.72
N ASP A 89 -6.77 17.96 -12.52
CA ASP A 89 -8.04 18.14 -13.22
C ASP A 89 -8.04 17.27 -14.48
N THR A 90 -8.98 16.33 -14.56
CA THR A 90 -9.08 15.32 -15.61
C THR A 90 -10.10 15.68 -16.69
N SER A 91 -10.70 16.88 -16.61
CA SER A 91 -11.71 17.39 -17.55
C SER A 91 -11.28 17.30 -19.02
N MET A 92 -10.00 17.56 -19.30
CA MET A 92 -9.43 17.52 -20.66
C MET A 92 -8.66 16.24 -20.99
N TYR A 93 -8.52 15.30 -20.05
CA TYR A 93 -7.69 14.12 -20.20
C TYR A 93 -8.53 12.84 -20.32
N LYS A 94 -8.36 12.10 -21.42
CA LYS A 94 -8.96 10.77 -21.57
C LYS A 94 -8.13 9.72 -20.84
N GLN A 95 -8.31 9.65 -19.53
CA GLN A 95 -7.62 8.66 -18.70
C GLN A 95 -8.33 7.30 -18.78
N THR A 96 -7.86 6.43 -19.68
CA THR A 96 -8.21 5.00 -19.67
C THR A 96 -7.34 4.27 -18.64
N ALA A 97 -7.98 3.50 -17.75
CA ALA A 97 -7.30 2.48 -16.97
C ALA A 97 -7.62 1.13 -17.59
N LYS A 98 -6.58 0.35 -17.89
CA LYS A 98 -6.66 -1.00 -18.44
C LYS A 98 -7.46 -1.92 -17.52
#